data_AF-A0AAD4K3B2-F1
#
_entry.id   AF-A0AAD4K3B2-F1
#
_cell.length_a   1.000
_cell.length_b   1.000
_cell.length_c   1.000
_cell.angle_alpha   90.00
_cell.angle_beta   90.00
_cell.angle_gamma   90.00
#
_symmetry.space_group_name_H-M   'P 1'
#
loop_
_entity.id
_entity.type
_entity.pdbx_description
1 polymer ?
#
loop_
_entity_poly.entity_id
_entity_poly.type
_entity_poly.pdbx_seq_one_letter_code
_entity_poly.pdbx_strand_id
1 'polypeptide(L)'
;NGEPEIFLCNICQREYMSEALLRTHKNRVHCEADNECPYCQRQFKQKHHMNDHVKSVHEGIRPYQCSYCEKSFGKPKTLRVHLMGHTNERPFQCDICVKNFRQKTELNRHLKNHLTDMTF
;
A
#
# COMPACT_ATOMS: atom_id res chain seq x y z
N ASN A 1 -16.13 -33.81 -8.39
CA ASN A 1 -15.76 -33.39 -7.02
C ASN A 1 -14.26 -33.19 -6.98
N GLY A 2 -13.78 -32.00 -7.37
CA GLY A 2 -12.37 -31.66 -7.30
C GLY A 2 -12.16 -30.81 -6.05
N GLU A 3 -11.37 -31.31 -5.10
CA GLU A 3 -10.94 -30.50 -3.97
C GLU A 3 -10.07 -29.33 -4.50
N PRO A 4 -10.19 -28.12 -3.91
CA PRO A 4 -9.35 -27.01 -4.33
C PRO A 4 -7.88 -27.33 -4.06
N GLU A 5 -7.02 -27.13 -5.05
CA GLU A 5 -5.58 -27.27 -4.88
C GLU A 5 -5.07 -26.26 -3.83
N ILE A 6 -4.42 -26.76 -2.77
CA ILE A 6 -3.87 -25.95 -1.69
C ILE A 6 -2.36 -25.83 -1.86
N PHE A 7 -1.84 -24.60 -1.78
CA PHE A 7 -0.42 -24.31 -1.87
C PHE A 7 0.17 -24.09 -0.48
N LEU A 8 1.20 -24.86 -0.12
CA LEU A 8 1.85 -24.77 1.18
C LEU A 8 3.09 -23.88 1.13
N CYS A 9 3.27 -23.06 2.17
CA CYS A 9 4.56 -22.41 2.39
C CYS A 9 5.59 -23.40 2.90
N ASN A 10 6.64 -23.64 2.10
CA ASN A 10 7.73 -24.54 2.47
C ASN A 10 8.57 -24.07 3.68
N ILE A 11 8.35 -22.86 4.19
CA ILE A 11 9.10 -22.28 5.32
C ILE A 11 8.30 -22.39 6.63
N CYS A 12 7.00 -22.06 6.60
CA CYS A 12 6.16 -22.04 7.80
C CYS A 12 4.90 -22.92 7.74
N GLN A 13 4.75 -23.71 6.67
CA GLN A 13 3.66 -24.68 6.45
C GLN A 13 2.24 -24.08 6.41
N ARG A 14 2.11 -22.75 6.27
CA ARG A 14 0.80 -22.11 6.07
C ARG A 14 0.21 -22.44 4.70
N GLU A 15 -1.11 -22.61 4.67
CA GLU A 15 -1.91 -22.93 3.48
C GLU A 15 -2.40 -21.68 2.75
N TYR A 16 -2.44 -21.76 1.41
CA TYR A 16 -2.91 -20.70 0.53
C TYR A 16 -3.73 -21.26 -0.63
N MET A 17 -4.80 -20.55 -0.98
CA MET A 17 -5.72 -20.94 -2.07
C MET A 17 -5.17 -20.63 -3.48
N SER A 18 -4.02 -19.97 -3.59
CA SER A 18 -3.35 -19.73 -4.87
C SER A 18 -1.87 -19.48 -4.71
N GLU A 19 -1.10 -19.81 -5.74
CA GLU A 19 0.33 -19.53 -5.81
C GLU A 19 0.63 -18.02 -5.68
N ALA A 20 -0.23 -17.15 -6.21
CA ALA A 20 -0.07 -15.69 -6.09
C ALA A 20 -0.12 -15.21 -4.63
N LEU A 21 -1.00 -15.80 -3.82
CA LEU A 21 -1.08 -15.53 -2.38
C LEU A 21 0.13 -16.08 -1.65
N LEU A 22 0.54 -17.32 -1.95
CA LEU A 22 1.74 -17.92 -1.38
C LEU A 22 2.99 -17.09 -1.69
N ARG A 23 3.16 -16.65 -2.94
CA ARG A 23 4.27 -15.79 -3.37
C ARG A 23 4.27 -14.46 -2.62
N THR A 24 3.10 -13.83 -2.48
CA THR A 24 2.97 -12.58 -1.74
C THR A 24 3.30 -12.76 -0.25
N HIS A 25 2.90 -13.89 0.34
CA HIS A 25 3.27 -14.25 1.70
C HIS A 25 4.79 -14.39 1.85
N LYS A 26 5.44 -15.21 1.02
CA LYS A 26 6.90 -15.41 1.06
C LYS A 26 7.65 -14.07 0.98
N ASN A 27 7.26 -13.20 0.04
CA ASN A 27 7.90 -11.90 -0.14
C ASN A 27 7.73 -10.92 1.04
N ARG A 28 6.72 -11.14 1.91
CA ARG A 28 6.41 -10.23 3.04
C ARG A 28 6.84 -10.79 4.39
N VAL A 29 6.87 -12.10 4.53
CA VAL A 29 7.05 -12.83 5.80
C VAL A 29 8.39 -13.56 5.83
N HIS A 30 8.93 -13.92 4.68
CA HIS A 30 10.17 -14.67 4.52
C HIS A 30 11.11 -13.96 3.54
N CYS A 31 11.33 -12.67 3.75
CA CYS A 31 12.27 -11.87 2.97
C CYS A 31 13.66 -11.97 3.61
N GLU A 32 14.73 -11.87 2.83
CA GLU A 32 16.11 -11.73 3.34
C GLU A 32 16.26 -10.38 4.08
N ALA A 33 15.76 -10.33 5.31
CA ALA A 33 15.58 -9.11 6.07
C ALA A 33 15.60 -9.43 7.58
N ASP A 34 16.55 -8.86 8.30
CA ASP A 34 16.74 -9.15 9.73
C ASP A 34 15.74 -8.41 10.66
N ASN A 35 14.87 -7.57 10.11
CA ASN A 35 13.95 -6.76 10.91
C ASN A 35 12.54 -7.37 10.90
N GLU A 36 12.37 -8.45 11.65
CA GLU A 36 11.05 -9.05 11.91
C GLU A 36 10.26 -8.20 12.92
N CYS A 37 8.95 -8.08 12.70
CA CYS A 37 8.07 -7.42 13.66
C CYS A 37 7.84 -8.33 14.89
N PRO A 38 7.95 -7.82 16.13
CA PRO A 38 7.76 -8.64 17.32
C PRO A 38 6.30 -9.08 17.57
N TYR A 39 5.34 -8.45 16.90
CA TYR A 39 3.91 -8.75 17.05
C TYR A 39 3.32 -9.52 15.86
N CYS A 40 4.04 -9.61 14.74
CA CYS A 40 3.64 -10.41 13.59
C CYS A 40 4.85 -10.88 12.78
N GLN A 41 4.73 -12.01 12.09
CA GLN A 41 5.84 -12.62 11.31
C GLN A 41 6.28 -11.78 10.08
N ARG A 42 5.84 -10.53 9.96
CA ARG A 42 6.18 -9.67 8.84
C ARG A 42 7.61 -9.17 8.97
N GLN A 43 8.37 -9.29 7.90
CA GLN A 43 9.78 -8.90 7.83
C GLN A 43 9.97 -7.63 7.00
N PHE A 44 10.96 -6.83 7.39
CA PHE A 44 11.24 -5.53 6.78
C PHE A 44 12.72 -5.39 6.47
N LYS A 45 13.02 -4.90 5.26
CA LYS A 45 14.40 -4.62 4.83
C LYS A 45 15.13 -3.61 5.71
N GLN A 46 14.41 -2.74 6.43
CA GLN A 46 14.99 -1.68 7.25
C GLN A 46 14.30 -1.61 8.62
N LYS A 47 15.09 -1.45 9.69
CA LYS A 47 14.61 -1.41 11.08
C LYS A 47 13.57 -0.31 11.33
N HIS A 48 13.80 0.88 10.80
CA HIS A 48 12.87 2.00 11.02
C HIS A 48 11.50 1.76 10.36
N HIS A 49 11.45 1.04 9.23
CA HIS A 49 10.18 0.64 8.61
C HIS A 49 9.41 -0.38 9.47
N MET A 50 10.12 -1.32 10.11
CA MET A 50 9.50 -2.23 11.09
C MET A 50 8.96 -1.45 12.28
N ASN A 51 9.72 -0.51 12.84
CA ASN A 51 9.29 0.32 13.96
C ASN A 51 8.05 1.18 13.62
N ASP A 52 8.03 1.81 12.45
CA ASP A 52 6.86 2.56 11.97
C ASP A 52 5.63 1.65 11.82
N HIS A 53 5.84 0.41 11.36
CA HIS A 53 4.77 -0.57 11.25
C HIS A 53 4.23 -0.95 12.64
N VAL A 54 5.11 -1.24 13.61
CA VAL A 54 4.72 -1.55 14.99
C VAL A 54 3.86 -0.42 15.57
N LYS A 55 4.38 0.81 15.54
CA LYS A 55 3.67 1.99 16.03
C LYS A 55 2.30 2.16 15.40
N SER A 56 2.22 2.07 14.07
CA SER A 56 0.98 2.38 13.35
C SER A 56 -0.06 1.26 13.34
N VAL A 57 0.37 -0.02 13.35
CA VAL A 57 -0.52 -1.18 13.20
C VAL A 57 -0.83 -1.85 14.53
N HIS A 58 0.15 -1.96 15.43
CA HIS A 58 -0.01 -2.68 16.70
C HIS A 58 -0.31 -1.74 17.88
N GLU A 59 0.32 -0.56 17.91
CA GLU A 59 0.11 0.42 18.99
C GLU A 59 -0.95 1.48 18.64
N GLY A 60 -1.40 1.53 17.38
CA GLY A 60 -2.39 2.51 16.92
C GLY A 60 -1.90 3.96 16.91
N ILE A 61 -0.59 4.18 17.06
CA ILE A 61 0.01 5.52 17.11
C ILE A 61 -0.06 6.16 15.72
N ARG A 62 -0.72 7.31 15.66
CA ARG A 62 -0.91 8.11 14.45
C ARG A 62 -0.56 9.57 14.75
N PRO A 63 0.73 9.94 14.73
CA PRO A 63 1.19 11.21 15.26
C PRO A 63 0.84 12.40 14.34
N TYR A 64 0.37 12.14 13.13
CA TYR A 64 0.09 13.17 12.13
C TYR A 64 -1.41 13.46 12.06
N GLN A 65 -1.87 14.42 12.86
CA GLN A 65 -3.27 14.86 12.90
C GLN A 65 -3.59 15.84 11.76
N CYS A 66 -4.80 15.74 11.21
CA CYS A 66 -5.32 16.71 10.25
C CYS A 66 -5.70 18.02 10.95
N SER A 67 -5.39 19.15 10.31
CA SER A 67 -5.76 20.47 10.82
C SER A 67 -7.22 20.86 10.54
N TYR A 68 -7.90 20.13 9.66
CA TYR A 68 -9.28 20.42 9.23
C TYR A 68 -10.32 19.43 9.77
N CYS A 69 -9.90 18.29 10.33
CA CYS A 69 -10.79 17.29 10.91
C CYS A 69 -10.06 16.44 11.94
N GLU A 70 -10.78 15.58 12.65
CA GLU A 70 -10.25 14.74 13.74
C GLU A 70 -9.43 13.52 13.24
N LYS A 71 -9.20 13.40 11.93
CA LYS A 71 -8.49 12.25 11.38
C LYS A 71 -6.98 12.35 11.63
N SER A 72 -6.39 11.25 12.09
CA SER A 72 -4.95 11.09 12.27
C SER A 72 -4.37 10.00 11.37
N PHE A 73 -3.11 10.18 11.00
CA PHE A 73 -2.39 9.32 10.06
C PHE A 73 -1.05 8.85 10.66
N GLY A 74 -0.62 7.64 10.27
CA GLY A 74 0.66 7.08 10.71
C GLY A 74 1.88 7.60 9.94
N LYS A 75 1.67 8.30 8.81
CA LYS A 75 2.76 8.82 7.95
C LYS A 75 2.46 10.23 7.46
N PRO A 76 3.48 11.11 7.35
CA PRO A 76 3.29 12.50 6.94
C PRO A 76 2.85 12.61 5.47
N LYS A 77 3.36 11.73 4.60
CA LYS A 77 2.94 11.66 3.19
C LYS A 77 1.45 11.36 3.05
N THR A 78 0.91 10.49 3.89
CA THR A 78 -0.52 10.14 3.86
C THR A 78 -1.38 11.31 4.33
N LEU A 79 -0.95 12.01 5.38
CA LEU A 79 -1.61 13.26 5.80
C LEU A 79 -1.58 14.31 4.67
N ARG A 80 -0.43 14.52 4.01
CA ARG A 80 -0.31 15.48 2.91
C ARG A 80 -1.31 15.20 1.78
N VAL A 81 -1.42 13.95 1.34
CA VAL A 81 -2.39 13.56 0.31
C VAL A 81 -3.82 13.75 0.80
N HIS A 82 -4.10 13.48 2.07
CA HIS A 82 -5.41 13.74 2.67
C HIS A 82 -5.76 15.23 2.67
N LEU A 83 -4.79 16.12 3.00
CA LEU A 83 -4.99 17.57 3.04
C LEU A 83 -5.37 18.16 1.66
N MET A 84 -4.90 17.58 0.56
CA MET A 84 -5.33 17.94 -0.80
C MET A 84 -6.85 17.77 -1.01
N GLY A 85 -7.51 16.99 -0.15
CA GLY A 85 -8.96 16.87 -0.09
C GLY A 85 -9.66 18.10 0.47
N HIS A 86 -9.06 18.74 1.46
CA HIS A 86 -9.59 19.95 2.10
C HIS A 86 -9.28 21.19 1.27
N THR A 87 -8.06 21.29 0.72
CA THR A 87 -7.63 22.45 -0.07
C THR A 87 -8.08 22.40 -1.52
N ASN A 88 -8.64 21.27 -1.97
CA ASN A 88 -8.91 20.97 -3.37
C ASN A 88 -7.67 21.06 -4.29
N GLU A 89 -6.46 21.01 -3.74
CA GLU A 89 -5.22 21.02 -4.51
C GLU A 89 -5.13 19.77 -5.39
N ARG A 90 -4.87 19.97 -6.69
CA ARG A 90 -4.73 18.88 -7.66
C ARG A 90 -3.52 19.17 -8.58
N PRO A 91 -2.30 18.90 -8.10
CA PRO A 91 -1.09 19.37 -8.77
C PRO A 91 -0.75 18.58 -10.04
N PHE A 92 -1.39 17.44 -10.28
CA PHE A 92 -1.08 16.58 -11.43
C PHE A 92 -2.10 16.77 -12.52
N GLN A 93 -1.74 17.47 -13.59
CA GLN A 93 -2.60 17.69 -14.75
C GLN A 93 -2.38 16.61 -15.82
N CYS A 94 -3.45 16.22 -16.50
CA CYS A 94 -3.38 15.44 -17.73
C CYS A 94 -3.14 16.37 -18.91
N ASP A 95 -2.10 16.11 -19.69
CA ASP A 95 -1.78 16.96 -20.86
C ASP A 95 -2.69 16.71 -22.06
N ILE A 96 -3.48 15.62 -22.05
CA ILE A 96 -4.42 15.26 -23.13
C ILE A 96 -5.77 15.97 -22.94
N CYS A 97 -6.36 15.86 -21.75
CA CYS A 97 -7.70 16.41 -21.46
C CYS A 97 -7.72 17.51 -20.40
N VAL A 98 -6.55 17.99 -19.95
CA VAL A 98 -6.38 19.10 -19.00
C VAL A 98 -6.95 18.81 -17.60
N LYS A 99 -7.39 17.57 -17.33
CA LYS A 99 -7.97 17.18 -16.04
C LYS A 99 -6.91 17.06 -14.95
N ASN A 100 -7.20 17.62 -13.77
CA ASN A 100 -6.29 17.58 -12.63
C ASN A 100 -6.60 16.45 -11.62
N PHE A 101 -5.55 15.91 -11.02
CA PHE A 101 -5.54 14.79 -10.07
C PHE A 101 -4.73 15.14 -8.81
N ARG A 102 -5.07 14.48 -7.69
CA ARG A 102 -4.37 14.69 -6.40
C ARG A 102 -3.07 13.91 -6.34
N GLN A 103 -3.00 12.77 -7.03
CA GLN A 103 -1.82 11.89 -7.03
C GLN A 103 -1.38 11.51 -8.44
N LYS A 104 -0.06 11.35 -8.63
CA LYS A 104 0.52 10.87 -9.89
C LYS A 104 -0.01 9.48 -10.30
N THR A 105 -0.30 8.60 -9.34
CA THR A 105 -0.87 7.28 -9.61
C THR A 105 -2.29 7.37 -10.18
N GLU A 106 -3.09 8.34 -9.75
CA GLU A 106 -4.42 8.62 -10.29
C GLU A 106 -4.33 9.12 -11.73
N LEU A 107 -3.41 10.06 -11.99
CA LEU A 107 -3.10 10.53 -13.34
C LEU A 107 -2.65 9.38 -14.25
N ASN A 108 -1.68 8.56 -13.81
CA ASN A 108 -1.18 7.43 -14.59
C ASN A 108 -2.28 6.42 -14.93
N ARG A 109 -3.18 6.12 -13.99
CA ARG A 109 -4.34 5.26 -14.25
C ARG A 109 -5.27 5.90 -15.27
N HIS A 110 -5.53 7.20 -15.15
CA HIS A 110 -6.34 7.93 -16.11
C HIS A 110 -5.73 7.95 -17.51
N LEU A 111 -4.42 8.15 -17.65
CA LEU A 111 -3.72 8.13 -18.94
C LEU A 111 -3.85 6.79 -19.67
N LYS A 112 -3.97 5.67 -18.94
CA LYS A 112 -4.24 4.37 -19.57
C LYS A 112 -5.56 4.34 -20.34
N ASN A 113 -6.57 5.08 -19.88
CA ASN A 113 -7.86 5.16 -20.58
C ASN A 113 -7.73 5.94 -21.90
N HIS A 114 -6.88 6.97 -21.96
CA HIS A 114 -6.60 7.65 -23.22
C HIS A 114 -5.90 6.73 -24.23
N LEU A 115 -5.05 5.82 -23.77
CA LEU A 115 -4.40 4.85 -24.65
C LEU A 115 -5.39 3.80 -25.19
N THR A 116 -6.40 3.42 -24.41
CA THR A 116 -7.46 2.50 -24.88
C THR A 116 -8.48 3.17 -25.79
N ASP A 117 -8.71 4.49 -25.63
CA ASP A 117 -9.64 5.25 -26.46
C ASP A 117 -9.05 5.62 -27.83
N MET A 118 -7.71 5.58 -27.98
CA MET A 118 -6.99 5.90 -29.21
C MET A 118 -6.69 4.67 -30.10
N THR A 119 -7.17 3.48 -29.72
CA THR A 119 -7.08 2.27 -30.55
C THR A 119 -8.40 2.02 -31.27
N PHE A 120 -8.54 2.60 -32.47
CA PHE A 120 -9.50 2.20 -33.52
C PHE A 120 -8.83 2.35 -34.88
#